data_AF-A0A9D7TXM8-F1
#
_entry.id   AF-A0A9D7TXM8-F1
#
_cell.length_a   1.000
_cell.length_b   1.000
_cell.length_c   1.000
_cell.angle_alpha   90.00
_cell.angle_beta   90.00
_cell.angle_gamma   90.00
#
_symmetry.space_group_name_H-M   'P 1'
#
loop_
_entity.id
_entity.type
_entity.pdbx_description
1 polymer ?
#
loop_
_entity_poly.entity_id
_entity_poly.type
_entity_poly.pdbx_seq_one_letter_code
_entity_poly.pdbx_strand_id
1 'polypeptide(L)'
;MKLVLYECFWANETQTSAFKLYTDKTNGFSIKYPDNWTIRVPDSTEKAKLFIKTPSEGDDDEFIENINVMVTKLSSTIIDIANIQTTLKKTLAEKLKNYQLVKDEIFEINDNDAYQMEYTCTKEMDGKEKNLFTCQRLIFIDNKLITLTYISVANSSKQFYKDALSIFETMEVF
;
A
#
# COMPACT_ATOMS: atom_id res chain seq x y z
N MET A 1 -30.31 28.30 42.32
CA MET A 1 -29.79 28.47 40.95
C MET A 1 -28.62 27.51 40.78
N LYS A 2 -28.81 26.38 40.11
CA LYS A 2 -27.77 25.39 39.79
C LYS A 2 -27.73 25.31 38.26
N LEU A 3 -26.68 25.82 37.65
CA LEU A 3 -26.39 25.57 36.24
C LEU A 3 -25.86 24.15 36.10
N VAL A 4 -26.51 23.35 35.27
CA VAL A 4 -26.01 22.06 34.80
C VAL A 4 -25.41 22.32 33.43
N LEU A 5 -24.08 22.19 33.32
CA LEU A 5 -23.38 22.18 32.05
C LEU A 5 -23.50 20.75 31.46
N TYR A 6 -24.09 20.64 30.28
CA TYR A 6 -24.04 19.43 29.47
C TYR A 6 -22.71 19.44 28.71
N GLU A 7 -21.80 18.53 29.05
CA GLU A 7 -20.66 18.22 28.18
C GLU A 7 -21.12 17.20 27.13
N CYS A 8 -21.17 17.61 25.86
CA CYS A 8 -21.29 16.70 24.74
C CYS A 8 -19.97 15.94 24.58
N PHE A 9 -19.89 14.74 25.16
CA PHE A 9 -18.91 13.74 24.77
C PHE A 9 -19.30 13.18 23.40
N TRP A 10 -18.69 13.68 22.34
CA TRP A 10 -18.64 12.95 21.07
C TRP A 10 -17.64 11.81 21.26
N ALA A 11 -18.14 10.63 21.61
CA ALA A 11 -17.38 9.42 21.44
C ALA A 11 -17.17 9.23 19.93
N ASN A 12 -15.93 9.34 19.47
CA ASN A 12 -15.56 8.80 18.16
C ASN A 12 -15.79 7.30 18.24
N GLU A 13 -16.92 6.82 17.70
CA GLU A 13 -17.15 5.40 17.48
C GLU A 13 -15.98 4.89 16.65
N THR A 14 -15.15 4.04 17.27
CA THR A 14 -14.14 3.29 16.55
C THR A 14 -14.92 2.25 15.76
N GLN A 15 -15.29 2.58 14.52
CA GLN A 15 -15.96 1.64 13.64
C GLN A 15 -14.98 0.49 13.38
N THR A 16 -15.14 -0.62 14.10
CA THR A 16 -14.47 -1.88 13.79
C THR A 16 -14.98 -2.33 12.42
N SER A 17 -14.28 -1.95 11.34
CA SER A 17 -14.61 -2.44 9.99
C SER A 17 -14.41 -3.95 9.97
N ALA A 18 -15.40 -4.70 9.49
CA ALA A 18 -15.18 -6.11 9.22
C ALA A 18 -14.20 -6.25 8.04
N PHE A 19 -13.32 -7.25 8.06
CA PHE A 19 -12.42 -7.50 6.93
C PHE A 19 -13.09 -8.45 5.91
N LYS A 20 -12.98 -8.12 4.63
CA LYS A 20 -13.28 -8.99 3.49
C LYS A 20 -12.01 -9.68 3.01
N LEU A 21 -12.14 -10.87 2.41
CA LEU A 21 -11.03 -11.63 1.81
C LEU A 21 -11.12 -11.58 0.29
N TYR A 22 -10.02 -11.19 -0.37
CA TYR A 22 -9.82 -11.38 -1.80
C TYR A 22 -8.83 -12.53 -2.04
N THR A 23 -9.10 -13.36 -3.06
CA THR A 23 -8.25 -14.50 -3.43
C THR A 23 -8.04 -14.53 -4.93
N ASP A 24 -6.77 -14.52 -5.35
CA ASP A 24 -6.34 -14.70 -6.73
C ASP A 24 -5.60 -16.03 -6.88
N LYS A 25 -6.33 -17.07 -7.26
CA LYS A 25 -5.77 -18.41 -7.48
C LYS A 25 -4.83 -18.49 -8.69
N THR A 26 -4.96 -17.56 -9.64
CA THR A 26 -4.13 -17.55 -10.85
C THR A 26 -2.73 -17.07 -10.51
N ASN A 27 -2.63 -16.04 -9.68
CA ASN A 27 -1.36 -15.48 -9.25
C ASN A 27 -0.83 -16.09 -7.95
N GLY A 28 -1.69 -16.79 -7.19
CA GLY A 28 -1.32 -17.56 -6.01
C GLY A 28 -1.27 -16.72 -4.74
N PHE A 29 -2.23 -15.83 -4.53
CA PHE A 29 -2.26 -15.01 -3.32
C PHE A 29 -3.67 -14.76 -2.79
N SER A 30 -3.75 -14.39 -1.52
CA SER A 30 -4.94 -13.81 -0.91
C SER A 30 -4.58 -12.66 0.02
N ILE A 31 -5.50 -11.71 0.18
CA ILE A 31 -5.31 -10.54 1.02
C ILE A 31 -6.65 -10.12 1.62
N LYS A 32 -6.63 -9.69 2.89
CA LYS A 32 -7.80 -9.13 3.56
C LYS A 32 -7.80 -7.61 3.46
N TYR A 33 -8.99 -7.02 3.38
CA TYR A 33 -9.17 -5.57 3.30
C TYR A 33 -10.43 -5.13 4.05
N PRO A 34 -10.49 -3.89 4.57
CA PRO A 34 -11.68 -3.35 5.23
C PRO A 34 -12.91 -3.42 4.31
N ASP A 35 -14.07 -3.78 4.86
CA ASP A 35 -15.30 -3.95 4.11
C ASP A 35 -15.86 -2.67 3.49
N ASN A 36 -15.51 -1.52 4.06
CA ASN A 36 -15.81 -0.18 3.57
C ASN A 36 -14.84 0.31 2.48
N TRP A 37 -13.74 -0.41 2.22
CA TRP A 37 -12.84 -0.12 1.10
C TRP A 37 -13.35 -0.79 -0.17
N THR A 38 -13.05 -0.18 -1.31
CA THR A 38 -13.49 -0.69 -2.61
C THR A 38 -12.34 -1.40 -3.32
N ILE A 39 -12.62 -2.50 -4.01
CA ILE A 39 -11.62 -3.19 -4.83
C ILE A 39 -11.95 -3.08 -6.31
N ARG A 40 -10.90 -3.08 -7.14
CA ARG A 40 -10.98 -3.25 -8.59
C ARG A 40 -9.97 -4.29 -9.02
N VAL A 41 -10.45 -5.34 -9.69
CA VAL A 41 -9.60 -6.30 -10.39
C VAL A 41 -9.48 -5.82 -11.83
N PRO A 42 -8.28 -5.43 -12.29
CA PRO A 42 -8.07 -4.97 -13.65
C PRO A 42 -8.00 -6.13 -14.64
N ASP A 43 -8.19 -5.83 -15.92
CA ASP A 43 -8.05 -6.81 -16.99
C ASP A 43 -6.59 -7.27 -17.16
N SER A 44 -6.37 -8.38 -17.88
CA SER A 44 -5.06 -9.03 -17.98
C SER A 44 -3.94 -8.18 -18.61
N THR A 45 -4.29 -7.06 -19.25
CA THR A 45 -3.36 -6.12 -19.89
C THR A 45 -2.70 -5.17 -18.89
N GLU A 46 -3.29 -4.97 -17.71
CA GLU A 46 -2.70 -4.13 -16.67
C GLU A 46 -1.65 -4.90 -15.84
N LYS A 47 -0.62 -4.17 -15.39
CA LYS A 47 0.46 -4.73 -14.56
C LYS A 47 -0.02 -5.10 -13.16
N ALA A 48 -0.81 -4.23 -12.56
CA ALA A 48 -1.47 -4.52 -11.28
C ALA A 48 -2.50 -5.63 -11.46
N LYS A 49 -2.69 -6.43 -10.41
CA LYS A 49 -3.66 -7.54 -10.31
C LYS A 49 -4.79 -7.24 -9.34
N LEU A 50 -4.60 -6.25 -8.48
CA LEU A 50 -5.62 -5.76 -7.57
C LEU A 50 -5.35 -4.29 -7.25
N PHE A 51 -6.41 -3.50 -7.24
CA PHE A 51 -6.46 -2.17 -6.63
C PHE A 51 -7.42 -2.23 -5.46
N ILE A 52 -7.00 -1.73 -4.29
CA ILE A 52 -7.82 -1.54 -3.10
C ILE A 52 -7.80 -0.05 -2.80
N LYS A 53 -8.95 0.60 -2.75
CA LYS A 53 -9.09 2.05 -2.59
C LYS A 53 -9.75 2.36 -1.25
N THR A 54 -9.25 3.40 -0.59
CA THR A 54 -9.86 3.96 0.62
C THR A 54 -11.25 4.53 0.29
N PRO A 55 -12.12 4.68 1.30
CA PRO A 55 -13.31 5.50 1.18
C PRO A 55 -12.90 6.94 0.88
N SER A 56 -13.70 7.65 0.09
CA SER A 56 -13.47 9.07 -0.14
C SER A 56 -13.64 9.86 1.15
N GLU A 57 -12.78 10.86 1.36
CA GLU A 57 -12.80 11.76 2.53
C GLU A 57 -13.81 12.91 2.37
N GLY A 58 -14.51 12.99 1.23
CA GLY A 58 -15.54 13.99 0.95
C GLY A 58 -15.49 14.49 -0.50
N ASP A 59 -16.36 15.45 -0.83
CA ASP A 59 -16.49 15.97 -2.19
C ASP A 59 -15.22 16.70 -2.69
N ASP A 60 -14.38 17.19 -1.79
CA ASP A 60 -13.12 17.88 -2.07
C ASP A 60 -11.89 16.94 -2.06
N ASP A 61 -12.11 15.63 -2.01
CA ASP A 61 -11.05 14.63 -2.00
C ASP A 61 -10.39 14.52 -3.39
N GLU A 62 -9.28 15.23 -3.56
CA GLU A 62 -8.51 15.23 -4.79
C GLU A 62 -7.59 14.01 -4.95
N PHE A 63 -7.53 13.08 -3.99
CA PHE A 63 -6.67 11.91 -4.09
C PHE A 63 -7.16 10.76 -3.22
N ILE A 64 -7.78 9.77 -3.86
CA ILE A 64 -8.14 8.51 -3.19
C ILE A 64 -6.89 7.66 -2.99
N GLU A 65 -6.49 7.48 -1.72
CA GLU A 65 -5.42 6.55 -1.37
C GLU A 65 -5.74 5.13 -1.83
N ASN A 66 -4.68 4.41 -2.21
CA ASN A 66 -4.85 3.08 -2.73
C ASN A 66 -3.67 2.17 -2.44
N ILE A 67 -3.97 0.88 -2.41
CA ILE A 67 -3.02 -0.22 -2.41
C ILE A 67 -3.11 -0.92 -3.75
N ASN A 68 -1.96 -1.08 -4.39
CA ASN A 68 -1.82 -1.79 -5.64
C ASN A 68 -1.04 -3.08 -5.39
N VAL A 69 -1.54 -4.21 -5.87
CA VAL A 69 -0.83 -5.49 -5.86
C VAL A 69 -0.36 -5.79 -7.26
N MET A 70 0.94 -5.97 -7.45
CA MET A 70 1.56 -6.41 -8.70
C MET A 70 2.24 -7.76 -8.50
N VAL A 71 2.20 -8.60 -9.52
CA VAL A 71 2.92 -9.89 -9.54
C VAL A 71 3.84 -9.91 -10.74
N THR A 72 5.14 -9.99 -10.47
CA THR A 72 6.18 -10.00 -11.50
C THR A 72 6.85 -11.36 -11.53
N LYS A 73 6.83 -12.02 -12.69
CA LYS A 73 7.59 -13.25 -12.90
C LYS A 73 9.05 -12.90 -13.13
N LEU A 74 9.92 -13.53 -12.37
CA LEU A 74 11.36 -13.33 -12.40
C LEU A 74 11.99 -14.34 -13.38
N SER A 75 12.89 -13.86 -14.23
CA SER A 75 13.52 -14.69 -15.27
C SER A 75 14.69 -15.54 -14.75
N SER A 76 15.18 -15.27 -13.54
CA SER A 76 16.28 -16.00 -12.90
C SER A 76 15.86 -16.64 -11.57
N THR A 77 16.37 -17.82 -11.29
CA THR A 77 16.08 -18.62 -10.09
C THR A 77 16.83 -18.16 -8.84
N ILE A 78 17.89 -17.36 -9.00
CA ILE A 78 18.66 -16.81 -7.88
C ILE A 78 18.48 -15.32 -7.90
N ILE A 79 17.76 -14.82 -6.91
CA ILE A 79 17.54 -13.40 -6.70
C ILE A 79 17.94 -13.09 -5.27
N ASP A 80 18.97 -12.28 -5.16
CA ASP A 80 19.43 -11.73 -3.90
C ASP A 80 18.58 -10.50 -3.58
N ILE A 81 17.81 -10.58 -2.49
CA ILE A 81 16.96 -9.50 -1.97
C ILE A 81 17.74 -8.18 -1.82
N ALA A 82 19.02 -8.25 -1.42
CA ALA A 82 19.87 -7.07 -1.26
C ALA A 82 20.21 -6.39 -2.59
N ASN A 83 20.39 -7.18 -3.66
CA ASN A 83 20.62 -6.65 -5.00
C ASN A 83 19.36 -5.97 -5.55
N ILE A 84 18.17 -6.51 -5.26
CA ILE A 84 16.91 -5.85 -5.64
C ILE A 84 16.71 -4.57 -4.85
N GLN A 85 16.88 -4.60 -3.53
CA GLN A 85 16.82 -3.40 -2.69
C GLN A 85 17.73 -2.30 -3.27
N THR A 86 18.98 -2.63 -3.59
CA THR A 86 19.95 -1.67 -4.14
C THR A 86 19.51 -1.12 -5.50
N THR A 87 19.09 -2.00 -6.41
CA THR A 87 18.67 -1.63 -7.77
C THR A 87 17.39 -0.81 -7.76
N LEU A 88 16.42 -1.15 -6.91
CA LEU A 88 15.17 -0.44 -6.79
C LEU A 88 15.42 0.97 -6.24
N LYS A 89 16.17 1.11 -5.15
CA LYS A 89 16.53 2.44 -4.59
C LYS A 89 17.22 3.32 -5.63
N LYS A 90 18.20 2.79 -6.35
CA LYS A 90 18.89 3.52 -7.43
C LYS A 90 17.91 3.96 -8.52
N THR A 91 17.09 3.03 -9.00
CA THR A 91 16.11 3.30 -10.07
C THR A 91 15.10 4.38 -9.66
N LEU A 92 14.62 4.35 -8.41
CA LEU A 92 13.69 5.34 -7.89
C LEU A 92 14.35 6.71 -7.75
N ALA A 93 15.57 6.77 -7.21
CA ALA A 93 16.32 8.02 -7.08
C ALA A 93 16.63 8.68 -8.43
N GLU A 94 16.85 7.90 -9.48
CA GLU A 94 17.09 8.41 -10.85
C GLU A 94 15.81 8.87 -11.55
N LYS A 95 14.66 8.24 -11.28
CA LYS A 95 13.41 8.46 -12.02
C LYS A 95 12.41 9.39 -11.35
N LEU A 96 12.46 9.52 -10.03
CA LEU A 96 11.47 10.26 -9.26
C LEU A 96 12.00 11.63 -8.87
N LYS A 97 11.24 12.67 -9.21
CA LYS A 97 11.50 14.05 -8.77
C LYS A 97 11.35 14.14 -7.26
N ASN A 98 12.27 14.85 -6.60
CA ASN A 98 12.29 15.06 -5.15
C ASN A 98 12.19 13.74 -4.33
N TYR A 99 12.80 12.67 -4.82
CA TYR A 99 12.84 11.39 -4.12
C TYR A 99 13.55 11.53 -2.77
N GLN A 100 12.90 11.07 -1.70
CA GLN A 100 13.50 10.97 -0.37
C GLN A 100 13.11 9.63 0.26
N LEU A 101 14.12 8.83 0.59
CA LEU A 101 13.94 7.58 1.31
C LEU A 101 13.63 7.88 2.79
N VAL A 102 12.59 7.24 3.32
CA VAL A 102 12.13 7.39 4.71
C VAL A 102 12.41 6.12 5.51
N LYS A 103 12.12 4.95 4.94
CA LYS A 103 12.34 3.64 5.56
C LYS A 103 12.91 2.65 4.55
N ASP A 104 13.76 1.75 5.03
CA ASP A 104 14.49 0.77 4.23
C ASP A 104 14.79 -0.47 5.08
N GLU A 105 14.04 -1.56 4.91
CA GLU A 105 14.09 -2.72 5.82
C GLU A 105 13.88 -4.04 5.08
N ILE A 106 14.79 -4.99 5.29
CA ILE A 106 14.63 -6.40 4.90
C ILE A 106 14.20 -7.19 6.13
N PHE A 107 13.24 -8.10 5.94
CA PHE A 107 12.69 -8.96 6.97
C PHE A 107 12.10 -10.22 6.32
N GLU A 108 11.48 -11.10 7.09
CA GLU A 108 10.88 -12.35 6.58
C GLU A 108 9.36 -12.36 6.80
N ILE A 109 8.62 -12.93 5.85
CA ILE A 109 7.19 -13.24 5.96
C ILE A 109 6.99 -14.71 5.58
N ASN A 110 6.51 -15.53 6.51
CA ASN A 110 6.26 -16.97 6.28
C ASN A 110 7.49 -17.68 5.65
N ASP A 111 8.69 -17.49 6.22
CA ASP A 111 9.96 -18.03 5.73
C ASP A 111 10.39 -17.55 4.33
N ASN A 112 9.80 -16.46 3.82
CA ASN A 112 10.17 -15.84 2.57
C ASN A 112 10.80 -14.46 2.80
N ASP A 113 11.87 -14.16 2.06
CA ASP A 113 12.49 -12.83 2.07
C ASP A 113 11.47 -11.76 1.66
N ALA A 114 11.42 -10.71 2.47
CA ALA A 114 10.60 -9.54 2.23
C ALA A 114 11.44 -8.27 2.36
N TYR A 115 11.07 -7.26 1.58
CA TYR A 115 11.69 -5.94 1.60
C TYR A 115 10.61 -4.87 1.66
N GLN A 116 10.67 -4.00 2.65
CA GLN A 116 9.81 -2.83 2.77
C GLN A 116 10.63 -1.55 2.63
N MET A 117 10.11 -0.63 1.82
CA MET A 117 10.62 0.73 1.75
C MET A 117 9.51 1.75 1.76
N GLU A 118 9.82 2.88 2.37
CA GLU A 118 8.97 4.06 2.38
C GLU A 118 9.74 5.23 1.82
N TYR A 119 9.08 6.02 1.00
CA TYR A 119 9.70 7.18 0.40
C TYR A 119 8.67 8.24 0.04
N THR A 120 9.13 9.46 -0.13
CA THR A 120 8.35 10.54 -0.73
C THR A 120 8.88 10.90 -2.11
N CYS A 121 8.01 11.39 -2.98
CA CYS A 121 8.39 11.96 -4.27
C CYS A 121 7.36 12.97 -4.76
N THR A 122 7.71 13.76 -5.77
CA THR A 122 6.78 14.63 -6.49
C THR A 122 6.40 13.98 -7.82
N LYS A 123 5.11 13.95 -8.14
CA LYS A 123 4.60 13.45 -9.42
C LYS A 123 3.51 14.37 -9.96
N GLU A 124 3.50 14.57 -11.27
CA GLU A 124 2.38 15.23 -11.94
C GLU A 124 1.21 14.24 -12.07
N MET A 125 0.05 14.64 -11.55
CA MET A 125 -1.21 13.90 -11.62
C MET A 125 -2.33 14.89 -11.89
N ASP A 126 -3.13 14.63 -12.92
CA ASP A 126 -4.25 15.48 -13.33
C ASP A 126 -3.85 16.95 -13.56
N GLY A 127 -2.67 17.16 -14.16
CA GLY A 127 -2.11 18.48 -14.46
C GLY A 127 -1.61 19.27 -13.25
N LYS A 128 -1.56 18.67 -12.05
CA LYS A 128 -1.01 19.27 -10.83
C LYS A 128 0.18 18.45 -10.31
N GLU A 129 1.20 19.12 -9.79
CA GLU A 129 2.23 18.44 -9.01
C GLU A 129 1.68 18.07 -7.64
N LYS A 130 1.77 16.79 -7.28
CA LYS A 130 1.42 16.28 -5.95
C LYS A 130 2.66 15.67 -5.28
N ASN A 131 2.82 15.96 -4.00
CA ASN A 131 3.81 15.30 -3.15
C ASN A 131 3.20 14.03 -2.58
N LEU A 132 3.80 12.91 -2.91
CA LEU A 132 3.30 11.58 -2.59
C LEU A 132 4.14 10.95 -1.50
N PHE A 133 3.49 10.23 -0.59
CA PHE A 133 4.11 9.23 0.26
C PHE A 133 3.77 7.85 -0.31
N THR A 134 4.79 7.00 -0.42
CA THR A 134 4.65 5.62 -0.90
C THR A 134 5.27 4.65 0.09
N CYS A 135 4.54 3.58 0.42
CA CYS A 135 5.06 2.41 1.11
C CYS A 135 4.99 1.21 0.17
N GLN A 136 6.13 0.61 -0.17
CA GLN A 136 6.21 -0.59 -0.97
C GLN A 136 6.67 -1.77 -0.13
N ARG A 137 6.00 -2.91 -0.25
CA ARG A 137 6.42 -4.19 0.31
C ARG A 137 6.56 -5.21 -0.80
N LEU A 138 7.75 -5.78 -0.90
CA LEU A 138 8.16 -6.77 -1.88
C LEU A 138 8.29 -8.11 -1.15
N ILE A 139 7.66 -9.16 -1.67
CA ILE A 139 7.69 -10.51 -1.10
C ILE A 139 8.14 -11.48 -2.19
N PHE A 140 9.18 -12.27 -1.90
CA PHE A 140 9.83 -13.17 -2.85
C PHE A 140 9.40 -14.59 -2.62
N ILE A 141 8.73 -15.18 -3.60
CA ILE A 141 8.16 -16.52 -3.47
C ILE A 141 8.43 -17.28 -4.75
N ASP A 142 9.28 -18.30 -4.65
CA ASP A 142 9.85 -19.04 -5.76
C ASP A 142 10.47 -18.12 -6.84
N ASN A 143 9.83 -18.01 -8.00
CA ASN A 143 10.22 -17.16 -9.12
C ASN A 143 9.28 -15.97 -9.34
N LYS A 144 8.52 -15.58 -8.30
CA LYS A 144 7.60 -14.46 -8.33
C LYS A 144 8.01 -13.41 -7.31
N LEU A 145 7.83 -12.15 -7.72
CA LEU A 145 7.88 -11.00 -6.85
C LEU A 145 6.47 -10.43 -6.73
N ILE A 146 5.90 -10.48 -5.52
CA ILE A 146 4.65 -9.80 -5.20
C ILE A 146 5.00 -8.44 -4.62
N THR A 147 4.49 -7.37 -5.23
CA THR A 147 4.69 -6.01 -4.76
C THR A 147 3.36 -5.42 -4.34
N LEU A 148 3.26 -5.11 -3.05
CA LEU A 148 2.22 -4.25 -2.47
C LEU A 148 2.72 -2.82 -2.50
N THR A 149 1.90 -1.88 -2.96
CA THR A 149 2.24 -0.45 -2.97
C THR A 149 1.08 0.36 -2.46
N TYR A 150 1.24 0.94 -1.27
CA TYR A 150 0.36 1.98 -0.75
C TYR A 150 0.84 3.34 -1.21
N ILE A 151 -0.07 4.17 -1.70
CA ILE A 151 0.22 5.53 -2.14
C ILE A 151 -0.80 6.50 -1.53
N SER A 152 -0.30 7.65 -1.08
CA SER A 152 -1.08 8.75 -0.51
C SER A 152 -0.45 10.10 -0.81
N VAL A 153 -1.18 11.18 -0.57
CA VAL A 153 -0.57 12.51 -0.49
C VAL A 153 0.24 12.58 0.80
N ALA A 154 1.45 13.13 0.75
CA ALA A 154 2.39 13.09 1.88
C ALA A 154 1.80 13.63 3.19
N ASN A 155 0.93 14.64 3.11
CA ASN A 155 0.27 15.26 4.26
C ASN A 155 -0.95 14.47 4.80
N SER A 156 -1.64 13.68 3.96
CA SER A 156 -2.76 12.80 4.36
C SER A 156 -2.30 11.40 4.78
N SER A 157 -1.04 11.06 4.50
CA SER A 157 -0.47 9.72 4.66
C SER A 157 -0.79 9.02 5.98
N LYS A 158 -0.95 9.75 7.09
CA LYS A 158 -1.21 9.18 8.42
C LYS A 158 -2.58 8.54 8.59
N GLN A 159 -3.59 8.94 7.81
CA GLN A 159 -4.98 8.54 8.02
C GLN A 159 -5.18 7.04 7.78
N PHE A 160 -4.85 6.55 6.58
CA PHE A 160 -5.07 5.16 6.18
C PHE A 160 -3.81 4.29 6.17
N TYR A 161 -2.64 4.85 6.46
CA TYR A 161 -1.39 4.11 6.38
C TYR A 161 -1.30 2.95 7.40
N LYS A 162 -1.84 3.12 8.61
CA LYS A 162 -1.90 2.03 9.59
C LYS A 162 -2.78 0.88 9.11
N ASP A 163 -3.91 1.21 8.48
CA ASP A 163 -4.81 0.22 7.88
C ASP A 163 -4.12 -0.45 6.69
N ALA A 164 -3.39 0.31 5.87
CA ALA A 164 -2.64 -0.22 4.75
C ALA A 164 -1.54 -1.21 5.19
N LEU A 165 -0.80 -0.89 6.26
CA LEU A 165 0.16 -1.84 6.84
C LEU A 165 -0.56 -3.08 7.37
N SER A 166 -1.69 -2.91 8.06
CA SER A 166 -2.48 -4.04 8.56
C SER A 166 -2.96 -4.94 7.41
N ILE A 167 -3.36 -4.35 6.28
CA ILE A 167 -3.69 -5.07 5.05
C ILE A 167 -2.47 -5.85 4.53
N PHE A 168 -1.28 -5.24 4.52
CA PHE A 168 -0.05 -5.91 4.07
C PHE A 168 0.29 -7.12 4.93
N GLU A 169 0.04 -7.08 6.24
CA GLU A 169 0.25 -8.22 7.15
C GLU A 169 -0.71 -9.39 6.88
N THR A 170 -1.82 -9.16 6.18
CA THR A 170 -2.78 -10.22 5.84
C THR A 170 -2.47 -10.94 4.53
N MET A 171 -1.37 -10.58 3.87
CA MET A 171 -0.96 -11.20 2.62
C MET A 171 -0.54 -12.66 2.88
N GLU A 172 -1.25 -13.58 2.23
CA GLU A 172 -0.92 -15.00 2.17
C GLU A 172 -0.64 -15.37 0.72
N VAL A 173 0.33 -16.25 0.50
CA VAL A 173 0.79 -16.64 -0.83
C VAL A 173 0.92 -18.16 -0.88
N PHE A 174 0.49 -18.77 -1.98
CA PHE A 174 0.34 -20.22 -2.14
C PHE A 174 0.38 -20.67 -3.60
#